data_AF-A0A286GYC6-F1
#
_entry.id   AF-A0A286GYC6-F1
#
_cell.length_a   1.000
_cell.length_b   1.000
_cell.length_c   1.000
_cell.angle_alpha   90.00
_cell.angle_beta   90.00
_cell.angle_gamma   90.00
#
_symmetry.space_group_name_H-M   'P 1'
#
loop_
_entity.id
_entity.type
_entity.pdbx_description
1 polymer ?
#
loop_
_entity_poly.entity_id
_entity_poly.type
_entity_poly.pdbx_seq_one_letter_code
_entity_poly.pdbx_strand_id
1 'polypeptide(L)'
;MRPFLVFVLMVLLAVPALAAAPEPAPMTPWPEATTTAAEAPEASSAEVASSCCKHCSKGKPCCDSCIARDRDCRRGPGCACSADLPDDPLAERP
;
A
#
# COMPACT_ATOMS: atom_id res chain seq x y z
N MET A 1 -39.53 21.08 17.57
CA MET A 1 -39.38 19.95 18.53
C MET A 1 -39.75 18.60 17.92
N ARG A 2 -40.83 18.48 17.14
CA ARG A 2 -41.22 17.24 16.45
C ARG A 2 -40.19 16.62 15.48
N PRO A 3 -39.42 17.38 14.66
CA PRO A 3 -38.45 16.77 13.74
C PRO A 3 -37.23 16.18 14.46
N PHE A 4 -36.89 16.72 15.65
CA PHE A 4 -35.79 16.21 16.47
C PHE A 4 -36.09 14.79 17.01
N LEU A 5 -37.35 14.53 17.38
CA LEU A 5 -37.75 13.22 17.91
C LEU A 5 -37.68 12.11 16.86
N VAL A 6 -38.01 12.42 15.60
CA VAL A 6 -37.89 11.50 14.46
C VAL A 6 -36.42 11.16 14.18
N PHE A 7 -35.54 12.15 14.28
CA PHE A 7 -34.11 11.97 14.02
C PHE A 7 -33.45 11.06 15.07
N VAL A 8 -33.78 11.25 16.36
CA VAL A 8 -33.25 10.40 17.45
C VAL A 8 -33.74 8.96 17.32
N LEU A 9 -35.00 8.74 16.92
CA LEU A 9 -35.56 7.40 16.76
C LEU A 9 -34.94 6.65 15.57
N MET A 10 -34.60 7.35 14.49
CA MET A 10 -33.87 6.78 13.35
C MET A 10 -32.45 6.32 13.73
N VAL A 11 -31.73 7.09 14.55
CA VAL A 11 -30.37 6.71 15.00
C VAL A 11 -30.41 5.47 15.91
N LEU A 12 -31.42 5.35 16.77
CA LEU A 12 -31.57 4.21 17.69
C LEU A 12 -31.90 2.89 16.97
N LEU A 13 -32.67 2.94 15.87
CA LEU A 13 -33.04 1.74 15.09
C LEU A 13 -31.93 1.27 14.13
N ALA A 14 -30.88 2.06 13.92
CA ALA A 14 -29.82 1.77 12.97
C ALA A 14 -28.57 1.11 13.59
N VAL A 15 -28.56 0.79 14.89
CA VAL A 15 -27.40 0.14 15.54
C VAL A 15 -27.37 -1.35 15.17
N PRO A 16 -26.46 -1.82 14.31
CA PRO A 16 -26.37 -3.24 14.03
C PRO A 16 -25.75 -3.93 15.24
N ALA A 17 -26.35 -5.06 15.64
CA ALA A 17 -25.78 -5.95 16.63
C ALA A 17 -24.37 -6.34 16.19
N LEU A 18 -23.37 -5.89 16.94
CA LEU A 18 -21.96 -6.16 16.70
C LEU A 18 -21.71 -7.65 17.01
N ALA A 19 -21.88 -8.49 15.99
CA ALA A 19 -21.74 -9.93 16.07
C ALA A 19 -20.27 -10.34 16.27
N ALA A 20 -20.09 -11.25 17.24
CA ALA A 20 -18.98 -12.16 17.50
C ALA A 20 -17.67 -11.94 16.72
N ALA A 21 -16.63 -11.53 17.44
CA ALA A 21 -15.25 -11.62 16.98
C ALA A 21 -14.80 -13.09 16.91
N PRO A 22 -14.06 -13.51 15.87
CA PRO A 22 -13.50 -14.85 15.76
C PRO A 22 -12.32 -15.05 16.73
N GLU A 23 -12.23 -16.26 17.29
CA GLU A 23 -11.12 -16.72 18.13
C GLU A 23 -9.76 -16.60 17.39
N PRO A 24 -8.69 -16.16 18.07
CA PRO A 24 -7.36 -16.16 17.49
C PRO A 24 -6.82 -17.59 17.38
N ALA A 25 -6.42 -17.98 16.17
CA ALA A 25 -5.78 -19.26 15.91
C ALA A 25 -4.47 -19.41 16.70
N PRO A 26 -4.12 -20.63 17.18
CA PRO A 26 -2.88 -20.89 17.87
C PRO A 26 -1.68 -20.72 16.94
N MET A 27 -0.71 -19.92 17.37
CA MET A 27 0.57 -19.73 16.71
C MET A 27 1.38 -21.01 16.81
N THR A 28 1.56 -21.70 15.68
CA THR A 28 2.59 -22.72 15.55
C THR A 28 3.96 -22.04 15.47
N PRO A 29 4.94 -22.42 16.30
CA PRO A 29 6.30 -21.92 16.13
C PRO A 29 6.87 -22.44 14.81
N TRP A 30 7.38 -21.52 14.00
CA TRP A 30 8.02 -21.82 12.73
C TRP A 30 9.39 -22.47 12.96
N PRO A 31 9.82 -23.39 12.08
CA PRO A 31 11.16 -23.97 12.19
C PRO A 31 12.20 -22.88 11.97
N GLU A 32 13.09 -22.73 12.94
CA GLU A 32 14.28 -21.89 12.88
C GLU A 32 15.09 -22.24 11.62
N ALA A 33 14.98 -21.39 10.61
CA ALA A 33 15.90 -21.39 9.49
C ALA A 33 17.24 -20.85 10.03
N THR A 34 18.20 -21.78 10.15
CA THR A 34 19.62 -21.49 10.33
C THR A 34 20.06 -20.44 9.31
N THR A 35 20.30 -19.21 9.76
CA THR A 35 20.93 -18.17 8.94
C THR A 35 22.37 -18.02 9.40
N THR A 36 23.27 -18.58 8.61
CA THR A 36 24.70 -18.30 8.69
C THR A 36 24.92 -16.87 8.19
N ALA A 37 25.82 -16.16 8.85
CA ALA A 37 26.06 -14.75 8.65
C ALA A 37 26.63 -14.38 7.26
N ALA A 38 26.39 -13.11 6.93
CA ALA A 38 27.18 -12.23 6.05
C ALA A 38 26.90 -12.30 4.53
N GLU A 39 26.00 -11.42 4.07
CA GLU A 39 26.29 -10.55 2.93
C GLU A 39 25.44 -9.26 2.99
N ALA A 40 25.99 -8.19 2.43
CA ALA A 40 25.63 -6.78 2.57
C ALA A 40 24.26 -6.43 1.96
N PRO A 41 23.64 -5.28 2.29
CA PRO A 41 22.34 -4.89 1.75
C PRO A 41 22.50 -4.46 0.29
N GLU A 42 22.42 -5.41 -0.62
CA GLU A 42 22.17 -5.10 -2.02
C GLU A 42 20.68 -4.84 -2.17
N ALA A 43 20.35 -3.56 -2.31
CA ALA A 43 19.09 -3.09 -2.82
C ALA A 43 18.86 -3.63 -4.23
N SER A 44 18.50 -4.91 -4.34
CA SER A 44 17.96 -5.50 -5.56
C SER A 44 16.50 -5.05 -5.69
N SER A 45 16.34 -3.77 -6.06
CA SER A 45 15.10 -3.23 -6.64
C SER A 45 15.18 -3.17 -8.16
N ALA A 46 16.20 -3.80 -8.75
CA ALA A 46 16.27 -4.02 -10.18
C ALA A 46 15.49 -5.29 -10.52
N GLU A 47 14.61 -5.16 -11.50
CA GLU A 47 13.99 -6.28 -12.19
C GLU A 47 12.89 -7.03 -11.43
N VAL A 48 11.81 -6.29 -11.20
CA VAL A 48 10.58 -6.78 -11.82
C VAL A 48 10.16 -5.77 -12.87
N ALA A 49 10.68 -5.95 -14.10
CA ALA A 49 10.10 -5.38 -15.32
C ALA A 49 8.73 -6.03 -15.63
N SER A 50 7.89 -6.17 -14.59
CA SER A 50 6.48 -6.47 -14.75
C SER A 50 5.82 -5.13 -14.97
N SER A 51 5.20 -5.00 -16.15
CA SER A 51 4.14 -4.05 -16.47
C SER A 51 3.66 -3.29 -15.24
N CYS A 52 3.96 -2.00 -15.17
CA CYS A 52 3.50 -1.13 -14.10
C CYS A 52 2.02 -1.43 -13.80
N CYS A 53 1.72 -1.83 -12.57
CA CYS A 53 0.35 -2.17 -12.18
C CYS A 53 -0.54 -0.92 -12.20
N LYS A 54 0.08 0.27 -12.13
CA LYS A 54 -0.59 1.56 -12.08
C LYS A 54 0.30 2.66 -12.65
N HIS A 55 -0.25 3.49 -13.52
CA HIS A 55 0.42 4.70 -14.02
C HIS A 55 -0.12 5.95 -13.34
N CYS A 56 0.78 6.80 -12.88
CA CYS A 56 0.49 8.04 -12.18
C CYS A 56 0.69 9.24 -13.13
N SER A 57 -0.40 9.79 -13.68
CA SER A 57 -0.34 10.95 -14.59
C SER A 57 -0.42 12.31 -13.90
N LYS A 58 -1.09 12.39 -12.74
CA LYS A 58 -1.28 13.65 -11.99
C LYS A 58 -0.35 13.79 -10.78
N GLY A 59 0.57 12.84 -10.60
CA GLY A 59 1.30 12.66 -9.35
C GLY A 59 2.60 11.90 -9.57
N LYS A 60 3.17 11.41 -8.47
CA LYS A 60 4.34 10.53 -8.51
C LYS A 60 4.00 9.15 -7.92
N PRO A 61 4.63 8.09 -8.42
CA PRO A 61 4.44 6.76 -7.88
C PRO A 61 5.01 6.64 -6.47
N CYS A 62 4.32 5.86 -5.63
CA CYS A 62 4.79 5.48 -4.30
C CYS A 62 4.23 4.10 -3.99
N CYS A 63 5.10 3.09 -3.99
CA CYS A 63 4.74 1.68 -3.86
C CYS A 63 3.72 1.26 -4.94
N ASP A 64 2.45 1.06 -4.58
CA ASP A 64 1.32 0.61 -5.41
C ASP A 64 0.31 1.74 -5.72
N SER A 65 0.60 2.96 -5.26
CA SER A 65 -0.32 4.09 -5.29
C SER A 65 0.30 5.34 -5.90
N CYS A 66 -0.56 6.27 -6.32
CA CYS A 66 -0.15 7.59 -6.82
C CYS A 66 -0.36 8.63 -5.75
N ILE A 67 0.69 9.36 -5.40
CA ILE A 67 0.64 10.46 -4.43
C ILE A 67 0.86 11.80 -5.14
N ALA A 68 0.50 12.90 -4.47
CA ALA A 68 0.74 14.24 -5.00
C ALA A 68 2.26 14.52 -5.11
N ARG A 69 2.66 15.36 -6.08
CA ARG A 69 4.10 15.59 -6.40
C ARG A 69 4.88 16.21 -5.24
N ASP A 70 4.21 16.96 -4.38
CA ASP A 70 4.72 17.60 -3.16
C ASP A 70 4.86 16.65 -1.95
N ARG A 71 4.38 15.41 -2.03
CA ARG A 71 4.36 14.48 -0.88
C ARG A 71 5.53 13.53 -0.91
N ASP A 72 6.23 13.32 0.20
CA ASP A 72 7.32 12.35 0.24
C ASP A 72 6.82 10.92 0.46
N CYS A 73 7.34 9.99 -0.36
CA CYS A 73 7.08 8.57 -0.19
C CYS A 73 7.97 8.02 0.92
N ARG A 74 7.36 7.51 1.99
CA ARG A 74 8.08 6.82 3.08
C ARG A 74 8.02 5.29 2.95
N ARG A 75 7.49 4.79 1.83
CA ARG A 75 7.39 3.37 1.52
C ARG A 75 8.47 3.01 0.52
N GLY A 76 8.85 1.73 0.50
CA GLY A 76 9.76 1.20 -0.49
C GLY A 76 9.20 1.27 -1.92
N PRO A 77 10.02 0.89 -2.91
CA PRO A 77 9.59 0.79 -4.30
C PRO A 77 8.45 -0.22 -4.45
N GLY A 78 7.63 -0.03 -5.47
CA GLY A 78 6.54 -0.94 -5.82
C GLY A 78 6.17 -0.83 -7.29
N CYS A 79 4.99 -1.29 -7.67
CA CYS A 79 4.59 -1.44 -9.06
C CYS A 79 3.93 -0.20 -9.70
N ALA A 80 3.75 0.90 -8.95
CA ALA A 80 3.28 2.16 -9.51
C ALA A 80 4.42 2.86 -10.26
N CYS A 81 4.12 3.43 -11.43
CA CYS A 81 5.07 4.13 -12.27
C CYS A 81 4.60 5.53 -12.62
N SER A 82 5.55 6.42 -12.88
CA SER A 82 5.26 7.72 -13.48
C SER A 82 4.76 7.51 -14.91
N ALA A 83 3.70 8.22 -15.32
CA ALA A 83 3.31 8.23 -16.73
C ALA A 83 4.27 9.08 -17.59
N ASP A 84 5.12 9.88 -16.95
CA ASP A 84 5.97 10.89 -17.58
C ASP A 84 7.42 10.43 -17.81
N LEU A 85 7.78 9.17 -17.53
CA LEU A 85 9.15 8.70 -17.84
C LEU A 85 9.22 8.28 -19.31
N PRO A 86 9.99 8.98 -20.17
CA PRO A 86 10.61 8.29 -21.30
C PRO A 86 11.54 7.22 -20.71
N ASP A 87 11.22 5.97 -20.99
CA ASP A 87 12.04 4.82 -20.63
C ASP A 87 13.29 4.83 -21.54
N ASP A 88 14.31 5.62 -21.20
CA ASP A 88 15.59 5.55 -21.90
C ASP A 88 16.78 5.82 -20.97
N PRO A 89 17.42 4.78 -20.41
CA PRO A 89 18.66 4.91 -19.66
C PRO A 89 19.90 5.23 -20.54
N LEU A 90 19.73 5.58 -21.82
CA LEU A 90 20.80 5.77 -22.80
C LEU A 90 20.76 7.13 -23.54
N ALA A 91 19.74 7.97 -23.36
CA ALA A 91 19.54 9.20 -24.12
C ALA A 91 20.50 10.36 -23.77
N GLU A 92 21.32 10.23 -22.72
CA GLU A 92 22.32 11.24 -22.31
C GLU A 92 23.77 10.71 -22.31
N ARG A 93 24.13 9.82 -23.25
CA ARG A 93 25.55 9.48 -23.47
C ARG A 93 26.13 10.39 -24.57
N PRO A 94 27.07 11.31 -24.26
CA PRO A 94 27.66 12.25 -25.23
C PRO A 94 28.58 11.59 -26.25
#